data_AF-A0A9E6SND9-F1
#
_entry.id   AF-A0A9E6SND9-F1
#
_cell.length_a   1.000
_cell.length_b   1.000
_cell.length_c   1.000
_cell.angle_alpha   90.00
_cell.angle_beta   90.00
_cell.angle_gamma   90.00
#
_symmetry.space_group_name_H-M   'P 1'
#
loop_
_entity.id
_entity.type
_entity.pdbx_description
1 polymer ?
#
loop_
_entity_poly.entity_id
_entity_poly.type
_entity_poly.pdbx_seq_one_letter_code
_entity_poly.pdbx_strand_id
1 'polypeptide(L)'
;MGYVIFALDVAQFYIAFLALGVYVNPAAILIGYGIAQLAAFVVVTPGGAGAYEALMVLVLATTGLSEGRAIAGIILARVIILLMVIGLGYIFYQRALITYDKRDSESIGDN
;
A
#
# COMPACT_ATOMS: atom_id res chain seq x y z
N MET A 1 5.20 18.24 -3.04
CA MET A 1 5.55 16.89 -2.54
C MET A 1 4.37 15.92 -2.55
N GLY A 2 3.14 16.30 -2.16
CA GLY A 2 1.99 15.38 -2.14
C GLY A 2 1.65 14.70 -3.48
N TYR A 3 1.78 15.41 -4.60
CA TYR A 3 1.47 14.87 -5.94
C TYR A 3 2.35 13.68 -6.36
N VAL A 4 3.61 13.65 -5.91
CA VAL A 4 4.53 12.54 -6.24
C VAL A 4 4.11 11.27 -5.51
N ILE A 5 3.78 11.38 -4.22
CA ILE A 5 3.28 10.26 -3.42
C ILE A 5 1.97 9.75 -4.01
N PHE A 6 1.04 10.65 -4.34
CA PHE A 6 -0.21 10.29 -4.99
C PHE A 6 0.01 9.56 -6.32
N ALA A 7 0.93 10.04 -7.16
CA ALA A 7 1.26 9.38 -8.43
C ALA A 7 1.86 7.98 -8.19
N LEU A 8 2.73 7.82 -7.19
CA LEU A 8 3.28 6.53 -6.81
C LEU A 8 2.20 5.59 -6.26
N ASP A 9 1.25 6.12 -5.48
CA ASP A 9 0.13 5.36 -4.93
C ASP A 9 -0.82 4.85 -6.01
N VAL A 10 -1.01 5.59 -7.09
CA VAL A 10 -1.77 5.10 -8.26
C VAL A 10 -0.91 4.14 -9.10
N ALA A 11 0.38 4.44 -9.25
CA ALA A 11 1.30 3.64 -10.06
C ALA A 11 1.50 2.22 -9.51
N GLN A 12 1.50 2.00 -8.18
CA GLN A 12 1.58 0.65 -7.61
C GLN A 12 0.44 -0.26 -8.10
N PHE A 13 -0.79 0.25 -8.20
CA PHE A 13 -1.91 -0.52 -8.71
C PHE A 13 -1.72 -0.82 -10.19
N TYR A 14 -1.30 0.18 -10.98
CA TYR A 14 -1.01 -0.01 -12.39
C TYR A 14 0.06 -1.07 -12.64
N ILE A 15 1.15 -1.04 -11.87
CA ILE A 15 2.23 -2.04 -11.93
C ILE A 15 1.72 -3.42 -11.51
N ALA A 16 0.86 -3.52 -10.49
CA ALA A 16 0.26 -4.80 -10.07
C ALA A 16 -0.63 -5.40 -11.17
N PHE A 17 -1.44 -4.57 -11.84
CA PHE A 17 -2.23 -5.02 -13.00
C PHE A 17 -1.34 -5.44 -14.17
N LEU A 18 -0.26 -4.71 -14.43
CA LEU A 18 0.72 -5.05 -15.45
C LEU A 18 1.43 -6.38 -15.13
N ALA A 19 1.73 -6.66 -13.86
CA ALA A 19 2.29 -7.93 -13.41
C ALA A 19 1.33 -9.12 -13.62
N LEU A 20 0.02 -8.87 -13.57
CA LEU A 20 -1.01 -9.86 -13.94
C LEU A 20 -1.22 -9.99 -15.45
N GLY A 21 -0.49 -9.22 -16.28
CA GLY A 21 -0.64 -9.19 -17.73
C GLY A 21 -1.91 -8.46 -18.20
N VAL A 22 -2.47 -7.58 -17.36
CA VAL A 22 -3.74 -6.89 -17.62
C VAL A 22 -3.49 -5.40 -17.78
N TYR A 23 -3.83 -4.87 -18.96
CA TYR A 23 -3.77 -3.43 -19.22
C TYR A 23 -5.06 -2.78 -18.78
N VAL A 24 -4.98 -2.01 -17.69
CA VAL A 24 -6.10 -1.21 -17.16
C VAL A 24 -5.85 0.25 -17.48
N ASN A 25 -6.90 0.99 -17.83
CA ASN A 25 -6.79 2.43 -18.03
C ASN A 25 -6.36 3.11 -16.72
N PRO A 26 -5.20 3.80 -16.67
CA PRO A 26 -4.73 4.44 -15.45
C PRO A 26 -5.68 5.53 -14.93
N ALA A 27 -6.50 6.14 -15.81
CA ALA A 27 -7.53 7.10 -15.39
C ALA A 27 -8.61 6.43 -14.52
N ALA A 28 -8.98 5.18 -14.83
CA ALA A 28 -9.95 4.43 -14.04
C ALA A 28 -9.41 4.07 -12.66
N ILE A 29 -8.13 3.69 -12.59
CA ILE A 29 -7.44 3.43 -11.32
C ILE A 29 -7.42 4.70 -10.48
N LEU A 30 -7.13 5.86 -11.07
CA LEU A 30 -7.08 7.14 -10.38
C LEU A 30 -8.46 7.55 -9.81
N ILE A 31 -9.53 7.38 -10.58
CA ILE A 31 -10.90 7.63 -10.12
C ILE A 31 -11.27 6.66 -8.99
N GLY A 32 -10.99 5.36 -9.17
CA GLY A 32 -11.24 4.34 -8.16
C GLY A 32 -10.49 4.61 -6.87
N TYR A 33 -9.21 4.97 -6.96
CA TYR A 33 -8.37 5.38 -5.85
C TYR A 33 -8.98 6.56 -5.08
N GLY A 34 -9.40 7.61 -5.79
CA GLY A 34 -10.03 8.79 -5.19
C GLY A 34 -11.30 8.45 -4.40
N ILE A 35 -12.19 7.64 -4.98
CA ILE A 35 -13.45 7.22 -4.32
C ILE A 35 -13.16 6.32 -3.12
N ALA A 36 -12.28 5.32 -3.28
CA ALA A 36 -11.90 4.39 -2.23
C ALA A 36 -11.22 5.10 -1.04
N GLN A 37 -10.43 6.14 -1.33
CA GLN A 37 -9.80 6.96 -0.30
C GLN A 37 -10.82 7.68 0.60
N LEU A 38 -11.98 8.06 0.06
CA LEU A 38 -13.06 8.65 0.87
C LEU A 38 -13.61 7.64 1.88
N ALA A 39 -13.76 6.38 1.49
CA ALA A 39 -14.22 5.34 2.40
C ALA A 39 -13.18 4.98 3.47
N ALA A 40 -11.89 5.07 3.16
CA ALA A 40 -10.84 4.84 4.13
C ALA A 40 -10.90 5.77 5.35
N PHE A 41 -11.57 6.93 5.25
CA PHE A 41 -11.78 7.84 6.39
C PHE A 41 -12.88 7.38 7.36
N VAL A 42 -13.83 6.56 6.91
CA VAL A 42 -15.02 6.18 7.69
C VAL A 42 -14.84 4.79 8.34
N VAL A 43 -13.96 3.96 7.78
CA VAL A 43 -13.82 2.56 8.17
C VAL A 43 -12.85 2.42 9.33
N VAL A 44 -13.24 1.63 10.34
CA VAL A 44 -12.49 1.46 11.60
C VAL A 44 -11.25 0.55 11.45
N THR A 45 -11.14 -0.17 10.34
CA THR A 45 -9.96 -0.99 10.04
C THR A 45 -8.75 -0.11 9.71
N PRO A 46 -7.53 -0.47 10.13
CA PRO A 46 -6.32 0.23 9.73
C PRO A 46 -6.22 0.36 8.20
N GLY A 47 -6.06 1.59 7.70
CA GLY A 47 -5.91 1.85 6.26
C GLY A 47 -7.17 1.65 5.39
N GLY A 48 -8.36 1.48 6.00
CA GLY A 48 -9.62 1.32 5.27
C GLY A 48 -9.81 -0.04 4.59
N ALA A 49 -9.07 -1.05 5.02
CA ALA A 49 -9.12 -2.41 4.48
C ALA A 49 -10.55 -3.01 4.49
N GLY A 50 -10.88 -3.73 3.43
CA GLY A 50 -12.22 -4.25 3.13
C GLY A 50 -13.03 -3.30 2.27
N ALA A 51 -13.35 -2.11 2.78
CA ALA A 51 -14.19 -1.16 2.03
C ALA A 51 -13.44 -0.48 0.89
N TYR A 52 -12.16 -0.16 1.10
CA TYR A 52 -11.32 0.43 0.07
C TYR A 52 -11.23 -0.48 -1.16
N GLU A 53 -10.93 -1.76 -0.93
CA GLU A 53 -10.78 -2.74 -2.00
C GLU A 53 -12.12 -2.97 -2.71
N ALA A 54 -13.21 -3.08 -1.96
CA ALA A 54 -14.55 -3.27 -2.53
C ALA A 54 -14.95 -2.10 -3.45
N LEU A 55 -14.73 -0.85 -3.03
CA LEU A 55 -15.04 0.32 -3.85
C LEU A 55 -14.15 0.43 -5.07
N MET A 56 -12.87 0.10 -4.93
CA MET A 56 -11.95 0.13 -6.06
C MET A 56 -12.30 -0.94 -7.09
N VAL A 57 -12.67 -2.15 -6.65
CA VAL A 57 -13.20 -3.20 -7.54
C VAL A 57 -14.50 -2.74 -8.21
N LEU A 58 -15.42 -2.15 -7.46
CA LEU A 58 -16.70 -1.67 -7.98
C LEU A 58 -16.50 -0.64 -9.11
N VAL A 59 -15.61 0.33 -8.91
CA VAL A 59 -15.28 1.33 -9.94
C VAL A 59 -14.63 0.67 -11.14
N LEU A 60 -13.66 -0.23 -10.94
CA LEU A 60 -13.00 -0.93 -12.06
C LEU A 60 -13.94 -1.87 -12.82
N ALA A 61 -14.94 -2.47 -12.16
CA ALA A 61 -15.96 -3.30 -12.81
C ALA A 61 -16.78 -2.50 -13.83
N THR A 62 -16.99 -1.20 -13.61
CA THR A 62 -17.67 -0.32 -14.58
C THR A 62 -16.88 -0.12 -15.89
N THR A 63 -15.57 -0.45 -15.89
CA THR A 63 -14.70 -0.28 -17.06
C THR A 63 -14.67 -1.50 -17.98
N GLY A 64 -15.46 -2.53 -17.68
CA GLY A 64 -15.48 -3.78 -18.45
C GLY A 64 -14.39 -4.77 -18.05
N LEU A 65 -13.65 -4.50 -16.97
CA LEU A 65 -12.68 -5.43 -16.41
C LEU A 65 -13.38 -6.59 -15.69
N SER A 66 -12.96 -7.83 -15.94
CA SER A 66 -13.51 -8.98 -15.21
C SER A 66 -13.23 -8.85 -13.71
N GLU A 67 -14.25 -9.02 -12.87
CA GLU A 67 -14.17 -8.84 -11.41
C GLU A 67 -13.02 -9.60 -10.76
N GLY A 68 -12.80 -10.86 -11.17
CA GLY A 68 -11.70 -11.68 -10.63
C GLY A 68 -10.31 -11.08 -10.88
N ARG A 69 -10.08 -10.46 -12.04
CA ARG A 69 -8.82 -9.77 -12.35
C ARG A 69 -8.70 -8.45 -11.57
N ALA A 70 -9.80 -7.72 -11.41
CA ALA A 70 -9.84 -6.49 -10.62
C ALA A 70 -9.45 -6.77 -9.16
N ILE A 71 -10.09 -7.76 -8.54
CA ILE A 71 -9.80 -8.18 -7.16
C ILE A 71 -8.35 -8.63 -7.04
N ALA A 72 -7.88 -9.50 -7.93
CA ALA A 72 -6.51 -10.00 -7.91
C ALA A 72 -5.48 -8.87 -7.98
N GLY A 73 -5.65 -7.89 -8.87
CA GLY A 73 -4.72 -6.78 -9.02
C GLY A 73 -4.67 -5.86 -7.81
N ILE A 74 -5.85 -5.53 -7.25
CA ILE A 74 -5.96 -4.67 -6.07
C ILE A 74 -5.35 -5.36 -4.85
N ILE A 75 -5.71 -6.62 -4.60
CA ILE A 75 -5.19 -7.38 -3.45
C ILE A 75 -3.68 -7.60 -3.60
N LEU A 76 -3.17 -7.88 -4.81
CA LEU A 76 -1.74 -8.01 -5.05
C LEU A 76 -0.99 -6.72 -4.70
N ALA A 77 -1.48 -5.57 -5.17
CA ALA A 77 -0.88 -4.28 -4.82
C ALA A 77 -0.85 -4.06 -3.30
N ARG A 78 -1.94 -4.40 -2.59
CA ARG A 78 -2.05 -4.29 -1.13
C ARG A 78 -1.08 -5.20 -0.39
N VAL A 79 -0.95 -6.45 -0.82
CA VAL A 79 -0.01 -7.39 -0.19
C VAL A 79 1.42 -6.90 -0.37
N ILE A 80 1.78 -6.41 -1.56
CA ILE A 80 3.12 -5.88 -1.84
C ILE A 80 3.44 -4.70 -0.91
N ILE A 81 2.56 -3.69 -0.84
CA ILE A 81 2.83 -2.51 0.00
C ILE A 81 2.87 -2.87 1.49
N LEU A 82 2.00 -3.78 1.95
CA LEU A 82 2.01 -4.23 3.34
C LEU A 82 3.31 -4.95 3.69
N LEU A 83 3.75 -5.89 2.85
CA LEU A 83 5.01 -6.62 3.06
C LEU A 83 6.21 -5.69 2.99
N MET A 84 6.20 -4.72 2.06
CA MET A 84 7.26 -3.73 1.93
C MET A 84 7.36 -2.89 3.20
N VAL A 85 6.25 -2.31 3.68
CA VAL A 85 6.23 -1.47 4.89
C VAL A 85 6.63 -2.27 6.12
N ILE A 86 6.09 -3.48 6.31
CA ILE A 86 6.42 -4.34 7.45
C ILE A 86 7.90 -4.75 7.41
N GLY A 87 8.40 -5.19 6.25
CA GLY A 87 9.79 -5.63 6.08
C GLY A 87 10.79 -4.50 6.31
N LEU A 88 10.56 -3.33 5.72
CA LEU A 88 11.39 -2.15 5.94
C LEU A 88 11.33 -1.70 7.41
N GLY A 89 10.13 -1.65 8.00
CA GLY A 89 9.96 -1.32 9.41
C GLY A 89 10.74 -2.24 10.33
N TYR A 90 10.73 -3.54 10.05
CA TYR A 90 11.46 -4.54 10.82
C TYR A 90 12.98 -4.38 10.72
N ILE A 91 13.52 -4.19 9.50
CA ILE A 91 14.97 -3.98 9.29
C ILE A 91 15.46 -2.73 10.02
N PHE A 92 14.69 -1.64 9.95
CA PHE A 92 15.03 -0.41 10.66
C PHE A 92 14.92 -0.56 12.18
N TYR A 93 13.93 -1.30 12.66
CA TYR A 93 13.78 -1.59 14.09
C TYR A 93 14.99 -2.35 14.64
N GLN A 94 15.47 -3.38 13.95
CA GLN A 94 16.68 -4.11 14.35
C GLN A 94 17.90 -3.18 14.39
N ARG A 95 18.10 -2.33 13.38
CA ARG A 95 19.24 -1.39 13.35
C ARG A 95 19.16 -0.35 14.46
N ALA A 96 17.96 0.13 14.79
CA ALA A 96 17.75 1.06 15.89
C ALA A 96 18.11 0.40 17.23
N LEU A 97 17.59 -0.81 17.51
CA LEU A 97 17.88 -1.55 18.73
C LEU A 97 19.38 -1.81 18.92
N ILE A 98 20.09 -2.26 17.88
CA ILE A 98 21.55 -2.51 17.93
C ILE A 98 22.33 -1.23 18.27
N THR A 99 21.83 -0.06 17.87
CA THR A 99 22.48 1.24 18.13
C THR A 99 22.15 1.80 19.52
N TYR A 100 21.04 1.38 20.12
CA TYR A 100 20.70 1.71 21.51
C TYR A 100 21.47 0.82 22.50
N ASP A 101 21.56 -0.49 22.23
CA ASP A 101 22.31 -1.45 23.05
C ASP A 101 23.79 -1.04 23.23
N LYS A 102 24.43 -0.58 22.15
CA LYS A 102 25.82 -0.09 22.20
C LYS A 102 26.02 1.16 23.06
N ARG A 103 25.05 2.09 23.08
CA ARG A 103 25.16 3.34 23.85
C ARG A 103 24.97 3.14 25.36
N ASP A 104 24.13 2.19 25.77
CA ASP A 104 23.98 1.83 27.19
C ASP A 104 25.24 1.12 27.73
N SER A 105 25.89 0.27 26.93
CA SER A 105 27.12 -0.42 27.33
C SER A 105 28.33 0.51 27.51
N GLU A 106 28.40 1.61 26.74
CA GLU A 106 29.49 2.60 26.82
C GLU A 106 29.31 3.55 28.03
N SER A 107 28.06 3.84 28.42
CA SER A 107 27.70 4.64 29.60
C SER A 107 28.05 3.95 30.94
N ILE A 108 28.02 2.61 30.98
CA ILE A 108 28.31 1.83 32.20
C ILE A 108 29.81 1.54 32.37
N GLY A 109 30.61 1.62 31.29
CA GLY A 109 32.04 1.32 31.30
C GLY A 109 32.97 2.49 31.68
N ASP A 110 32.44 3.69 31.87
CA ASP A 110 33.19 4.93 32.18
C ASP A 110 32.98 5.42 33.62
N ASN A 111 32.91 4.48 34.59
CA ASN A 111 32.83 4.78 36.03
C ASN A 111 33.69 3.81 36.86
#